data_AF-A0A559IY90-F1
#
_entry.id   AF-A0A559IY90-F1
#
_cell.length_a   1.000
_cell.length_b   1.000
_cell.length_c   1.000
_cell.angle_alpha   90.00
_cell.angle_beta   90.00
_cell.angle_gamma   90.00
#
_symmetry.space_group_name_H-M   'P 1'
#
loop_
_entity.id
_entity.type
_entity.pdbx_description
1 polymer ?
#
loop_
_entity_poly.entity_id
_entity_poly.type
_entity_poly.pdbx_seq_one_letter_code
_entity_poly.pdbx_strand_id
1 'polypeptide(L)'
;MNHPIGNNSCSAYLEQWMRYLQVINRYEDSFDAKLKGWKQLRMQWLSGVESDFDLPDFPLSIGVRYQIVTACYDALFGEVALYVERQLINSGYGPPPVPYAFVLFGSGGRKEMLPWSDQDHGLLWQPVENESQRIAVEQYFSVWGSCMVNVLREIGFTPCSGKVLASEVMWRGSLDEWKMKAEQWIRMADWEHIRYFSIALDMRTVYGAAHLEAEWRQYIRKLRDCSDSTAVSHTALVRNQQHRKLAHNAFGQLIKERTHPYVGQVDIKYRIYVPIVQLVRTTSWIVDDAAHSLSTKERMEGILSTWSDSEERQTIRKLYAYWDDVLAIRWMCGTEVQDGMCNGTGMIDPEQLHELQKLALRRSSQSIEKWSKVLNRRCERG
;
A
#
# COMPACT_ATOMS: atom_id res chain seq x y z
N MET A 1 16.96 4.91 30.02
CA MET A 1 16.48 6.17 30.63
C MET A 1 15.41 6.72 29.72
N ASN A 2 14.16 6.73 30.20
CA ASN A 2 13.01 7.24 29.48
C ASN A 2 13.07 8.76 29.43
N HIS A 3 13.39 9.33 28.27
CA HIS A 3 13.01 10.70 27.97
C HIS A 3 11.60 10.69 27.36
N PRO A 4 10.62 11.41 27.94
CA PRO A 4 9.35 11.63 27.28
C PRO A 4 9.59 12.66 26.17
N ILE A 5 9.95 12.20 24.98
CA ILE A 5 9.87 13.04 23.79
C ILE A 5 8.38 13.24 23.54
N GLY A 6 7.88 14.41 23.92
CA GLY A 6 6.47 14.70 24.04
C GLY A 6 5.69 14.52 22.73
N ASN A 7 4.45 14.06 22.87
CA ASN A 7 3.40 14.04 21.83
C ASN A 7 3.25 15.37 21.05
N ASN A 8 3.80 16.48 21.54
CA ASN A 8 3.62 17.82 20.99
C ASN A 8 4.37 18.12 19.68
N SER A 9 5.48 17.43 19.36
CA SER A 9 6.23 17.71 18.12
C SER A 9 5.64 17.00 16.89
N CYS A 10 5.13 15.78 17.06
CA CYS A 10 4.43 15.04 16.01
C CYS A 10 3.15 15.73 15.56
N SER A 11 2.32 16.14 16.53
CA SER A 11 1.08 16.86 16.26
C SER A 11 1.38 18.18 15.57
N ALA A 12 2.42 18.91 16.02
CA ALA A 12 2.82 20.17 15.40
C ALA A 12 3.21 20.01 13.92
N TYR A 13 3.98 18.97 13.55
CA TYR A 13 4.37 18.75 12.16
C TYR A 13 3.17 18.39 11.28
N LEU A 14 2.36 17.41 11.71
CA LEU A 14 1.17 17.00 10.97
C LEU A 14 0.20 18.19 10.84
N GLU A 15 -0.03 18.93 11.92
CA GLU A 15 -0.85 20.14 11.91
C GLU A 15 -0.29 21.20 10.96
N GLN A 16 1.01 21.42 10.95
CA GLN A 16 1.63 22.40 10.06
C GLN A 16 1.46 21.97 8.60
N TRP A 17 1.77 20.72 8.25
CA TRP A 17 1.58 20.20 6.91
C TRP A 17 0.11 20.29 6.47
N MET A 18 -0.82 19.92 7.35
CA MET A 18 -2.26 20.05 7.11
C MET A 18 -2.69 21.52 6.94
N ARG A 19 -2.14 22.46 7.71
CA ARG A 19 -2.39 23.91 7.55
C ARG A 19 -1.93 24.40 6.18
N TYR A 20 -0.76 23.97 5.70
CA TYR A 20 -0.29 24.34 4.36
C TYR A 20 -1.18 23.76 3.26
N LEU A 21 -1.57 22.48 3.35
CA LEU A 21 -2.52 21.90 2.42
C LEU A 21 -3.84 22.68 2.40
N GLN A 22 -4.37 23.06 3.58
CA GLN A 22 -5.56 23.90 3.68
C GLN A 22 -5.37 25.30 3.08
N VAL A 23 -4.17 25.89 3.15
CA VAL A 23 -3.87 27.18 2.54
C VAL A 23 -3.91 27.08 1.02
N ILE A 24 -3.23 26.08 0.46
CA ILE A 24 -3.26 25.77 -0.99
C ILE A 24 -4.72 25.60 -1.45
N ASN A 25 -5.52 24.83 -0.72
CA ASN A 25 -6.89 24.54 -1.16
C ASN A 25 -7.85 25.72 -1.01
N ARG A 26 -7.62 26.63 -0.03
CA ARG A 26 -8.49 27.78 0.27
C ARG A 26 -8.14 29.06 -0.48
N TYR A 27 -6.85 29.33 -0.71
CA TYR A 27 -6.39 30.64 -1.15
C TYR A 27 -5.77 30.67 -2.54
N GLU A 28 -5.57 29.51 -3.16
CA GLU A 28 -5.14 29.44 -4.56
C GLU A 28 -6.35 29.22 -5.47
N ASP A 29 -6.71 30.25 -6.24
CA ASP A 29 -7.92 30.24 -7.07
C ASP A 29 -7.73 29.49 -8.41
N SER A 30 -6.48 29.39 -8.90
CA SER A 30 -6.17 28.72 -10.17
C SER A 30 -5.63 27.31 -9.98
N PHE A 31 -5.85 26.44 -10.97
CA PHE A 31 -5.28 25.09 -10.97
C PHE A 31 -3.76 25.11 -10.93
N ASP A 32 -3.12 25.94 -11.74
CA ASP A 32 -1.66 26.02 -11.80
C ASP A 32 -1.05 26.36 -10.45
N ALA A 33 -1.72 27.22 -9.67
CA ALA A 33 -1.32 27.53 -8.31
C ALA A 33 -1.45 26.29 -7.41
N LYS A 34 -2.64 25.65 -7.37
CA LYS A 34 -2.86 24.43 -6.55
C LYS A 34 -1.89 23.31 -6.87
N LEU A 35 -1.68 23.06 -8.15
CA LEU A 35 -0.76 22.05 -8.64
C LEU A 35 0.67 22.35 -8.19
N LYS A 36 1.11 23.61 -8.31
CA LYS A 36 2.42 24.05 -7.83
C LYS A 36 2.54 23.88 -6.32
N GLY A 37 1.52 24.24 -5.54
CA GLY A 37 1.48 24.06 -4.09
C GLY A 37 1.58 22.59 -3.68
N TRP A 38 0.78 21.72 -4.28
CA TRP A 38 0.83 20.27 -4.03
C TRP A 38 2.17 19.65 -4.42
N LYS A 39 2.73 20.06 -5.56
CA LYS A 39 4.07 19.64 -5.98
C LYS A 39 5.14 20.09 -4.99
N GLN A 40 5.07 21.31 -4.50
CA GLN A 40 6.00 21.81 -3.48
C GLN A 40 5.89 21.03 -2.16
N LEU A 41 4.66 20.78 -1.68
CA LEU A 41 4.42 19.96 -0.48
C LEU A 41 5.03 18.57 -0.60
N ARG A 42 4.98 17.97 -1.78
CA ARG A 42 5.63 16.69 -1.99
C ARG A 42 7.14 16.79 -2.10
N MET A 43 7.66 17.79 -2.82
CA MET A 43 9.10 17.95 -2.95
C MET A 43 9.79 18.17 -1.59
N GLN A 44 9.09 18.77 -0.61
CA GLN A 44 9.56 18.83 0.78
C GLN A 44 9.83 17.44 1.37
N TRP A 45 8.96 16.46 1.11
CA TRP A 45 9.18 15.07 1.53
C TRP A 45 10.37 14.40 0.84
N LEU A 46 10.58 14.69 -0.44
CA LEU A 46 11.55 13.99 -1.29
C LEU A 46 12.98 14.51 -1.14
N SER A 47 13.13 15.81 -0.92
CA SER A 47 14.43 16.47 -0.97
C SER A 47 15.10 16.59 0.40
N GLY A 48 14.33 16.48 1.49
CA GLY A 48 14.82 16.83 2.82
C GLY A 48 15.36 18.26 2.91
N VAL A 49 15.12 19.09 1.89
CA VAL A 49 15.71 20.43 1.75
C VAL A 49 15.04 21.36 2.75
N GLU A 50 15.90 22.10 3.45
CA GLU A 50 15.64 23.38 4.12
C GLU A 50 14.69 24.24 3.26
N SER A 51 13.39 24.06 3.49
CA SER A 51 12.45 25.17 3.33
C SER A 51 12.40 25.88 4.70
N ASP A 52 11.64 26.95 4.88
CA ASP A 52 11.42 27.57 6.22
C ASP A 52 10.86 26.57 7.28
N PHE A 53 10.70 25.30 6.91
CA PHE A 53 10.65 24.14 7.78
C PHE A 53 12.04 23.52 7.96
N ASP A 54 12.66 23.77 9.11
CA ASP A 54 13.65 22.83 9.65
C ASP A 54 12.93 21.49 9.88
N LEU A 55 13.21 20.48 9.06
CA LEU A 55 12.93 19.11 9.45
C LEU A 55 13.86 18.83 10.64
N PRO A 56 13.36 18.67 11.87
CA PRO A 56 14.23 18.31 12.97
C PRO A 56 14.88 16.98 12.63
N ASP A 57 16.12 16.75 13.09
CA ASP A 57 16.72 15.41 13.17
C ASP A 57 15.65 14.44 13.67
N PHE A 58 15.04 13.65 12.79
CA PHE A 58 13.80 12.91 13.11
C PHE A 58 14.06 12.01 14.33
N PRO A 59 13.66 12.37 15.57
CA PRO A 59 13.84 11.50 16.72
C PRO A 59 12.63 10.55 16.84
N LEU A 60 11.74 10.58 15.85
CA LEU A 60 10.49 9.83 15.81
C LEU A 60 10.76 8.38 15.46
N SER A 61 10.04 7.49 16.14
CA SER A 61 9.99 6.08 15.77
C SER A 61 9.54 5.94 14.33
N ILE A 62 10.08 4.94 13.64
CA ILE A 62 9.81 4.75 12.22
C ILE A 62 8.32 4.57 11.91
N GLY A 63 7.57 3.88 12.78
CA GLY A 63 6.12 3.71 12.62
C GLY A 63 5.38 5.04 12.56
N VAL A 64 5.77 6.02 13.39
CA VAL A 64 5.18 7.37 13.37
C VAL A 64 5.49 8.09 12.05
N ARG A 65 6.71 7.94 11.50
CA ARG A 65 7.08 8.56 10.22
C ARG A 65 6.18 8.06 9.07
N TYR A 66 5.97 6.74 9.00
CA TYR A 66 5.07 6.14 8.01
C TYR A 66 3.62 6.61 8.17
N GLN A 67 3.14 6.76 9.41
CA GLN A 67 1.79 7.27 9.69
C GLN A 67 1.64 8.72 9.23
N ILE A 68 2.61 9.58 9.49
CA ILE A 68 2.59 11.00 9.06
C ILE A 68 2.55 11.06 7.52
N VAL A 69 3.48 10.39 6.83
CA VAL A 69 3.51 10.38 5.36
C VAL A 69 2.17 9.89 4.79
N THR A 70 1.64 8.81 5.36
CA THR A 70 0.35 8.27 4.92
C THR A 70 -0.78 9.27 5.12
N ALA A 71 -0.89 9.89 6.30
CA ALA A 71 -1.95 10.84 6.60
C ALA A 71 -1.88 12.08 5.67
N CYS A 72 -0.68 12.56 5.39
CA CYS A 72 -0.45 13.67 4.46
C CYS A 72 -0.89 13.29 3.03
N TYR A 73 -0.49 12.12 2.54
CA TYR A 73 -0.86 11.67 1.20
C TYR A 73 -2.35 11.35 1.07
N ASP A 74 -2.98 10.79 2.12
CA ASP A 74 -4.43 10.59 2.14
C ASP A 74 -5.18 11.93 1.98
N ALA A 75 -4.78 12.95 2.75
CA ALA A 75 -5.39 14.27 2.66
C ALA A 75 -5.16 14.92 1.28
N LEU A 76 -3.94 14.86 0.74
CA LEU A 76 -3.64 15.35 -0.60
C LEU A 76 -4.48 14.64 -1.66
N PHE A 77 -4.54 13.31 -1.62
CA PHE A 77 -5.28 12.53 -2.60
C PHE A 77 -6.78 12.79 -2.53
N GLY A 78 -7.34 13.03 -1.33
CA GLY A 78 -8.72 13.46 -1.18
C GLY A 78 -9.00 14.82 -1.82
N GLU A 79 -8.07 15.78 -1.67
CA GLU A 79 -8.19 17.12 -2.27
C GLU A 79 -8.03 17.09 -3.80
N VAL A 80 -7.12 16.26 -4.30
CA VAL A 80 -6.98 16.00 -5.74
C VAL A 80 -8.23 15.33 -6.30
N ALA A 81 -8.82 14.35 -5.59
CA ALA A 81 -10.06 13.69 -6.00
C ALA A 81 -11.23 14.70 -6.12
N LEU A 82 -11.39 15.57 -5.11
CA LEU A 82 -12.38 16.66 -5.14
C LEU A 82 -12.13 17.64 -6.30
N TYR A 83 -10.85 17.95 -6.57
CA TYR A 83 -10.48 18.80 -7.69
C TYR A 83 -10.82 18.15 -9.04
N VAL A 84 -10.56 16.85 -9.21
CA VAL A 84 -10.90 16.09 -10.42
C VAL A 84 -12.41 16.13 -10.68
N GLU A 85 -13.24 15.95 -9.64
CA GLU A 85 -14.70 16.10 -9.76
C GLU A 85 -15.10 17.49 -10.27
N ARG A 86 -14.53 18.56 -9.70
CA ARG A 86 -14.82 19.94 -10.13
C ARG A 86 -14.39 20.18 -11.57
N GLN A 87 -13.26 19.62 -11.99
CA GLN A 87 -12.80 19.72 -13.37
C GLN A 87 -13.76 19.06 -14.37
N LEU A 88 -14.26 17.87 -14.04
CA LEU A 88 -15.26 17.17 -14.86
C LEU A 88 -16.55 17.97 -14.97
N ILE A 89 -17.04 18.55 -13.86
CA ILE A 89 -18.21 19.45 -13.87
C ILE A 89 -17.97 20.63 -14.81
N ASN A 90 -16.85 21.34 -14.64
CA ASN A 90 -16.51 22.51 -15.46
C ASN A 90 -16.30 22.17 -16.95
N SER A 91 -15.88 20.94 -17.24
CA SER A 91 -15.69 20.43 -18.60
C SER A 91 -16.98 19.89 -19.23
N GLY A 92 -18.13 20.00 -18.55
CA GLY A 92 -19.44 19.61 -19.07
C GLY A 92 -19.82 18.15 -18.86
N TYR A 93 -19.02 17.34 -18.16
CA TYR A 93 -19.38 15.96 -17.79
C TYR A 93 -20.43 15.89 -16.67
N GLY A 94 -20.62 16.99 -15.93
CA GLY A 94 -21.52 17.05 -14.77
C GLY A 94 -20.92 16.44 -13.50
N PRO A 95 -21.70 16.31 -12.41
CA PRO A 95 -21.26 15.69 -11.17
C PRO A 95 -21.15 14.16 -11.31
N PRO A 96 -20.53 13.46 -10.33
CA PRO A 96 -20.51 12.00 -10.31
C PRO A 96 -21.94 11.41 -10.47
N PRO A 97 -22.17 10.50 -11.44
CA PRO A 97 -23.50 10.01 -11.77
C PRO A 97 -24.09 9.07 -10.71
N VAL A 98 -23.24 8.52 -9.83
CA VAL A 98 -23.60 7.68 -8.67
C VAL A 98 -22.59 7.88 -7.54
N PRO A 99 -22.95 7.54 -6.29
CA PRO A 99 -21.98 7.46 -5.19
C PRO A 99 -20.82 6.53 -5.53
N TYR A 100 -19.61 6.97 -5.21
CA TYR A 100 -18.39 6.21 -5.42
C TYR A 100 -17.37 6.44 -4.32
N ALA A 101 -16.42 5.52 -4.21
CA ALA A 101 -15.25 5.58 -3.36
C ALA A 101 -13.99 5.57 -4.23
N PHE A 102 -13.12 6.54 -4.00
CA PHE A 102 -11.74 6.48 -4.43
C PHE A 102 -10.94 5.72 -3.38
N VAL A 103 -10.30 4.63 -3.81
CA VAL A 103 -9.66 3.66 -2.93
C VAL A 103 -8.17 3.54 -3.25
N LEU A 104 -7.36 3.35 -2.21
CA LEU A 104 -5.95 2.99 -2.33
C LEU A 104 -5.75 1.49 -2.16
N PHE A 105 -4.71 0.97 -2.79
CA PHE A 105 -4.23 -0.40 -2.63
C PHE A 105 -2.79 -0.41 -2.17
N GLY A 106 -2.23 -1.61 -2.01
CA GLY A 106 -0.80 -1.77 -1.78
C GLY A 106 -0.34 -1.02 -0.53
N SER A 107 0.77 -0.28 -0.63
CA SER A 107 1.31 0.46 0.52
C SER A 107 0.40 1.58 1.00
N GLY A 108 -0.35 2.23 0.09
CA GLY A 108 -1.38 3.21 0.43
C GLY A 108 -2.53 2.57 1.22
N GLY A 109 -3.04 1.44 0.73
CA GLY A 109 -4.05 0.64 1.39
C GLY A 109 -3.66 0.25 2.83
N ARG A 110 -2.44 -0.25 3.00
CA ARG A 110 -1.89 -0.71 4.29
C ARG A 110 -1.40 0.40 5.24
N LYS A 111 -1.48 1.67 4.84
CA LYS A 111 -0.90 2.81 5.60
C LYS A 111 0.62 2.70 5.81
N GLU A 112 1.32 2.23 4.78
CA GLU A 112 2.77 1.94 4.78
C GLU A 112 3.48 2.70 3.64
N MET A 113 3.02 3.91 3.33
CA MET A 113 3.58 4.76 2.27
C MET A 113 4.91 5.39 2.70
N LEU A 114 5.79 5.57 1.71
CA LEU A 114 7.04 6.30 1.82
C LEU A 114 6.92 7.63 1.05
N PRO A 115 7.80 8.61 1.32
CA PRO A 115 7.89 9.83 0.52
C PRO A 115 7.94 9.60 -1.00
N TRP A 116 8.63 8.55 -1.43
CA TRP A 116 8.80 8.15 -2.83
C TRP A 116 7.90 6.98 -3.26
N SER A 117 6.77 6.77 -2.57
CA SER A 117 5.75 5.82 -3.02
C SER A 117 5.14 6.23 -4.36
N ASP A 118 4.82 5.24 -5.18
CA ASP A 118 4.02 5.36 -6.39
C ASP A 118 2.52 5.50 -6.07
N GLN A 119 1.71 5.74 -7.10
CA GLN A 119 0.25 5.78 -6.99
C GLN A 119 -0.35 4.40 -7.30
N ASP A 120 -0.91 3.75 -6.26
CA ASP A 120 -1.69 2.50 -6.35
C ASP A 120 -3.15 2.78 -5.92
N HIS A 121 -4.06 2.94 -6.88
CA HIS A 121 -5.44 3.34 -6.59
C HIS A 121 -6.49 2.81 -7.57
N GLY A 122 -7.76 3.01 -7.24
CA GLY A 122 -8.90 2.57 -8.02
C GLY A 122 -10.21 3.25 -7.64
N LEU A 123 -11.27 2.80 -8.29
CA LEU A 123 -12.63 3.30 -8.08
C LEU A 123 -13.60 2.15 -7.78
N LEU A 124 -14.49 2.39 -6.84
CA LEU A 124 -15.58 1.50 -6.46
C LEU A 124 -16.86 2.31 -6.42
N TRP A 125 -17.89 1.99 -7.21
CA TRP A 125 -19.14 2.75 -7.23
C TRP A 125 -20.39 1.91 -6.96
N GLN A 126 -21.48 2.60 -6.64
CA GLN A 126 -22.78 1.96 -6.44
C GLN A 126 -23.28 1.31 -7.74
N PRO A 127 -23.76 0.05 -7.70
CA PRO A 127 -24.35 -0.60 -8.86
C PRO A 127 -25.57 0.15 -9.40
N VAL A 128 -25.76 0.09 -10.72
CA VAL A 128 -26.97 0.59 -11.39
C VAL A 128 -27.61 -0.52 -12.22
N GLU A 129 -28.94 -0.51 -12.31
CA GLU A 129 -29.70 -1.55 -13.00
C GLU A 129 -29.82 -1.30 -14.51
N ASN A 130 -29.91 -0.03 -14.90
CA ASN A 130 -30.16 0.36 -16.28
C ASN A 130 -28.86 0.34 -17.12
N GLU A 131 -28.87 -0.34 -18.26
CA GLU A 131 -27.68 -0.50 -19.12
C GLU A 131 -27.15 0.82 -19.70
N SER A 132 -28.02 1.74 -20.15
CA SER A 132 -27.54 3.03 -20.65
C SER A 132 -26.94 3.88 -19.54
N GLN A 133 -27.45 3.75 -18.31
CA GLN A 133 -26.84 4.35 -17.12
C GLN A 133 -25.49 3.70 -16.80
N ARG A 134 -25.34 2.38 -16.91
CA ARG A 134 -24.05 1.69 -16.73
C ARG A 134 -22.99 2.25 -17.66
N ILE A 135 -23.31 2.39 -18.94
CA ILE A 135 -22.40 2.94 -19.95
C ILE A 135 -22.00 4.38 -19.59
N ALA A 136 -22.95 5.22 -19.18
CA ALA A 136 -22.66 6.60 -18.78
C ALA A 136 -21.78 6.68 -17.52
N VAL A 137 -22.06 5.85 -16.52
CA VAL A 137 -21.26 5.75 -15.28
C VAL A 137 -19.83 5.31 -15.58
N GLU A 138 -19.68 4.27 -16.41
CA GLU A 138 -18.39 3.72 -16.82
C GLU A 138 -17.57 4.74 -17.62
N GLN A 139 -18.20 5.46 -18.55
CA GLN A 139 -17.57 6.54 -19.31
C GLN A 139 -17.09 7.67 -18.38
N TYR A 140 -17.95 8.13 -17.46
CA TYR A 140 -17.60 9.17 -16.50
C TYR A 140 -16.38 8.76 -15.66
N PHE A 141 -16.41 7.58 -15.05
CA PHE A 141 -15.32 7.12 -14.17
C PHE A 141 -14.04 6.73 -14.92
N SER A 142 -14.12 6.38 -16.20
CA SER A 142 -12.95 6.23 -17.07
C SER A 142 -12.20 7.56 -17.26
N VAL A 143 -12.94 8.65 -17.54
CA VAL A 143 -12.36 10.00 -17.67
C VAL A 143 -11.86 10.49 -16.32
N TRP A 144 -12.62 10.27 -15.24
CA TRP A 144 -12.19 10.59 -13.87
C TRP A 144 -10.86 9.90 -13.52
N GLY A 145 -10.75 8.59 -13.77
CA GLY A 145 -9.55 7.82 -13.49
C GLY A 145 -8.33 8.33 -14.25
N SER A 146 -8.52 8.67 -15.52
CA SER A 146 -7.46 9.25 -16.36
C SER A 146 -7.02 10.63 -15.87
N CYS A 147 -7.96 11.48 -15.47
CA CYS A 147 -7.66 12.79 -14.90
C CYS A 147 -6.88 12.67 -13.58
N MET A 148 -7.31 11.78 -12.68
CA MET A 148 -6.63 11.51 -11.40
C MET A 148 -5.18 11.07 -11.60
N VAL A 149 -4.92 10.12 -12.51
CA VAL A 149 -3.55 9.67 -12.81
C VAL A 149 -2.67 10.81 -13.32
N ASN A 150 -3.21 11.66 -14.19
CA ASN A 150 -2.47 12.78 -14.78
C ASN A 150 -2.15 13.86 -13.76
N VAL A 151 -3.13 14.29 -12.95
CA VAL A 151 -2.90 15.31 -11.92
C VAL A 151 -1.89 14.81 -10.88
N LEU A 152 -2.02 13.56 -10.41
CA LEU A 152 -1.04 12.99 -9.49
C LEU A 152 0.35 12.89 -10.13
N ARG A 153 0.45 12.55 -11.41
CA ARG A 153 1.72 12.54 -12.14
C ARG A 153 2.35 13.93 -12.20
N GLU A 154 1.56 14.98 -12.44
CA GLU A 154 2.06 16.37 -12.49
C GLU A 154 2.55 16.87 -11.12
N ILE A 155 1.91 16.42 -10.03
CA ILE A 155 2.39 16.61 -8.65
C ILE A 155 3.71 15.84 -8.41
N GLY A 156 3.95 14.79 -9.20
CA GLY A 156 5.21 14.03 -9.29
C GLY A 156 5.05 12.52 -9.07
N PHE A 157 3.82 11.98 -8.98
CA PHE A 157 3.55 10.61 -8.47
C PHE A 157 3.70 9.67 -9.63
N THR A 158 4.75 8.86 -9.58
CA THR A 158 5.03 7.90 -10.63
C THR A 158 3.85 6.95 -10.75
N PRO A 159 3.27 6.81 -11.95
CA PRO A 159 2.27 5.80 -12.22
C PRO A 159 2.81 4.42 -11.88
N CYS A 160 2.01 3.60 -11.20
CA CYS A 160 2.40 2.22 -10.89
C CYS A 160 2.73 1.45 -12.17
N SER A 161 3.95 0.89 -12.25
CA SER A 161 4.39 0.06 -13.37
C SER A 161 3.55 -1.22 -13.54
N GLY A 162 2.93 -1.68 -12.45
CA GLY A 162 1.97 -2.78 -12.44
C GLY A 162 0.54 -2.40 -12.81
N LYS A 163 0.31 -1.16 -13.29
CA LYS A 163 -0.99 -0.62 -13.74
C LYS A 163 -2.10 -0.73 -12.71
N VAL A 164 -1.78 -0.52 -11.42
CA VAL A 164 -2.76 -0.46 -10.33
C VAL A 164 -3.31 0.95 -10.22
N LEU A 165 -4.09 1.36 -11.23
CA LEU A 165 -4.52 2.75 -11.41
C LEU A 165 -6.01 2.82 -11.74
N ALA A 166 -6.71 3.84 -11.23
CA ALA A 166 -8.12 4.10 -11.53
C ALA A 166 -8.43 4.35 -13.03
N SER A 167 -7.43 4.58 -13.88
CA SER A 167 -7.59 4.64 -15.34
C SER A 167 -7.75 3.25 -15.97
N GLU A 168 -7.41 2.19 -15.25
CA GLU A 168 -7.38 0.82 -15.75
C GLU A 168 -8.66 0.08 -15.37
N VAL A 169 -9.32 -0.56 -16.34
CA VAL A 169 -10.60 -1.29 -16.16
C VAL A 169 -10.51 -2.32 -15.02
N MET A 170 -9.33 -2.91 -14.81
CA MET A 170 -9.11 -3.89 -13.73
C MET A 170 -9.35 -3.28 -12.34
N TRP A 171 -9.03 -2.00 -12.14
CA TRP A 171 -9.03 -1.31 -10.84
C TRP A 171 -10.19 -0.31 -10.69
N ARG A 172 -11.21 -0.43 -11.53
CA ARG A 172 -12.44 0.36 -11.43
C ARG A 172 -13.67 -0.52 -11.69
N GLY A 173 -14.79 -0.21 -11.06
CA GLY A 173 -16.03 -0.98 -11.23
C GLY A 173 -17.07 -0.66 -10.17
N SER A 174 -18.29 -1.08 -10.44
CA SER A 174 -19.35 -1.15 -9.45
C SER A 174 -19.03 -2.17 -8.36
N LEU A 175 -19.71 -2.07 -7.23
CA LEU A 175 -19.56 -3.04 -6.14
C LEU A 175 -19.82 -4.48 -6.61
N ASP A 176 -20.77 -4.71 -7.51
CA ASP A 176 -21.04 -6.06 -8.02
C ASP A 176 -19.94 -6.55 -8.98
N GLU A 177 -19.37 -5.68 -9.81
CA GLU A 177 -18.23 -6.05 -10.65
C GLU A 177 -16.99 -6.37 -9.81
N TRP A 178 -16.75 -5.65 -8.71
CA TRP A 178 -15.67 -5.96 -7.78
C TRP A 178 -15.86 -7.30 -7.07
N LYS A 179 -17.10 -7.65 -6.69
CA LYS A 179 -17.44 -8.97 -6.16
C LYS A 179 -17.13 -10.07 -7.19
N MET A 180 -17.60 -9.90 -8.43
CA MET A 180 -17.33 -10.84 -9.52
C MET A 180 -15.83 -11.00 -9.81
N LYS A 181 -15.06 -9.90 -9.83
CA LYS A 181 -13.60 -9.94 -9.97
C LYS A 181 -12.95 -10.78 -8.88
N ALA A 182 -13.35 -10.58 -7.62
CA ALA A 182 -12.81 -11.35 -6.50
C ALA A 182 -13.08 -12.85 -6.63
N GLU A 183 -14.32 -13.24 -6.96
CA GLU A 183 -14.66 -14.64 -7.23
C GLU A 183 -13.86 -15.22 -8.39
N GLN A 184 -13.75 -14.49 -9.50
CA GLN A 184 -12.99 -14.91 -10.68
C GLN A 184 -11.51 -15.09 -10.34
N TRP A 185 -10.92 -14.17 -9.59
CA TRP A 185 -9.50 -14.23 -9.26
C TRP A 185 -9.16 -15.43 -8.37
N ILE A 186 -10.02 -15.73 -7.40
CA ILE A 186 -9.90 -16.94 -6.58
C ILE A 186 -10.06 -18.19 -7.45
N ARG A 187 -11.09 -18.22 -8.31
CA ARG A 187 -11.42 -19.38 -9.15
C ARG A 187 -10.33 -19.72 -10.16
N MET A 188 -9.74 -18.72 -10.81
CA MET A 188 -8.68 -18.91 -11.80
C MET A 188 -7.38 -19.41 -11.15
N ALA A 189 -7.07 -18.91 -9.95
CA ALA A 189 -5.97 -19.38 -9.11
C ALA A 189 -4.55 -19.38 -9.74
N ASP A 190 -4.36 -18.72 -10.89
CA ASP A 190 -3.03 -18.51 -11.46
C ASP A 190 -2.28 -17.33 -10.80
N TRP A 191 -1.01 -17.19 -11.17
CA TRP A 191 -0.12 -16.22 -10.54
C TRP A 191 -0.61 -14.77 -10.66
N GLU A 192 -1.18 -14.39 -11.79
CA GLU A 192 -1.57 -13.02 -12.06
C GLU A 192 -2.86 -12.66 -11.32
N HIS A 193 -3.87 -13.53 -11.41
CA HIS A 193 -5.15 -13.30 -10.75
C HIS A 193 -5.03 -13.30 -9.22
N ILE A 194 -4.22 -14.18 -8.64
CA ILE A 194 -3.96 -14.17 -7.19
C ILE A 194 -3.18 -12.94 -6.76
N ARG A 195 -2.31 -12.40 -7.62
CA ARG A 195 -1.68 -11.11 -7.38
C ARG A 195 -2.74 -10.00 -7.33
N TYR A 196 -3.72 -9.98 -8.24
CA TYR A 196 -4.82 -9.01 -8.21
C TYR A 196 -5.65 -9.12 -6.93
N PHE A 197 -6.06 -10.34 -6.58
CA PHE A 197 -6.79 -10.60 -5.34
C PHE A 197 -6.01 -10.11 -4.12
N SER A 198 -4.71 -10.42 -4.04
CA SER A 198 -3.85 -10.00 -2.92
C SER A 198 -3.72 -8.48 -2.80
N ILE A 199 -3.69 -7.76 -3.92
CA ILE A 199 -3.66 -6.28 -3.92
C ILE A 199 -5.02 -5.73 -3.48
N ALA A 200 -6.11 -6.31 -3.97
CA ALA A 200 -7.46 -5.90 -3.61
C ALA A 200 -7.75 -6.09 -2.11
N LEU A 201 -7.19 -7.11 -1.44
CA LEU A 201 -7.28 -7.28 0.03
C LEU A 201 -6.74 -6.08 0.84
N ASP A 202 -5.99 -5.17 0.22
CA ASP A 202 -5.54 -3.93 0.85
C ASP A 202 -6.42 -2.71 0.50
N MET A 203 -7.53 -2.88 -0.23
CA MET A 203 -8.43 -1.78 -0.64
C MET A 203 -8.81 -0.92 0.56
N ARG A 204 -8.60 0.40 0.49
CA ARG A 204 -8.98 1.35 1.56
C ARG A 204 -9.51 2.64 0.97
N THR A 205 -10.68 3.11 1.43
CA THR A 205 -11.24 4.38 0.99
C THR A 205 -10.43 5.55 1.52
N VAL A 206 -10.18 6.52 0.64
CA VAL A 206 -9.57 7.81 0.99
C VAL A 206 -10.50 8.98 0.68
N TYR A 207 -11.39 8.83 -0.31
CA TYR A 207 -12.38 9.85 -0.66
C TYR A 207 -13.70 9.22 -1.11
N GLY A 208 -14.82 9.88 -0.80
CA GLY A 208 -16.16 9.45 -1.22
C GLY A 208 -16.84 8.47 -0.26
N ALA A 209 -17.63 7.56 -0.82
CA ALA A 209 -18.58 6.69 -0.14
C ALA A 209 -17.93 5.47 0.55
N ALA A 210 -17.35 5.66 1.74
CA ALA A 210 -16.66 4.60 2.49
C ALA A 210 -17.51 3.36 2.83
N HIS A 211 -18.84 3.46 2.80
CA HIS A 211 -19.72 2.31 3.00
C HIS A 211 -19.54 1.24 1.91
N LEU A 212 -19.17 1.62 0.68
CA LEU A 212 -18.94 0.69 -0.41
C LEU A 212 -17.76 -0.25 -0.12
N GLU A 213 -16.66 0.27 0.42
CA GLU A 213 -15.53 -0.54 0.87
C GLU A 213 -15.94 -1.47 2.02
N ALA A 214 -16.73 -0.97 2.97
CA ALA A 214 -17.21 -1.77 4.10
C ALA A 214 -18.06 -2.97 3.62
N GLU A 215 -18.94 -2.75 2.64
CA GLU A 215 -19.74 -3.79 2.00
C GLU A 215 -18.86 -4.77 1.20
N TRP A 216 -17.87 -4.27 0.45
CA TRP A 216 -16.90 -5.10 -0.26
C TRP A 216 -16.16 -6.01 0.72
N ARG A 217 -15.66 -5.48 1.84
CA ARG A 217 -15.00 -6.28 2.89
C ARG A 217 -15.92 -7.33 3.49
N GLN A 218 -17.17 -6.98 3.74
CA GLN A 218 -18.15 -7.92 4.26
C GLN A 218 -18.38 -9.08 3.27
N TYR A 219 -18.45 -8.77 1.98
CA TYR A 219 -18.57 -9.80 0.95
C TYR A 219 -17.32 -10.68 0.89
N ILE A 220 -16.12 -10.10 0.91
CA ILE A 220 -14.86 -10.85 0.92
C ILE A 220 -14.77 -11.82 2.11
N ARG A 221 -15.27 -11.44 3.29
CA ARG A 221 -15.41 -12.37 4.43
C ARG A 221 -16.32 -13.54 4.10
N LYS A 222 -17.52 -13.27 3.58
CA LYS A 222 -18.48 -14.32 3.18
C LYS A 222 -17.89 -15.26 2.12
N LEU A 223 -17.16 -14.70 1.15
CA LEU A 223 -16.50 -15.45 0.09
C LEU A 223 -15.43 -16.39 0.65
N ARG A 224 -14.66 -15.95 1.63
CA ARG A 224 -13.72 -16.82 2.34
C ARG A 224 -14.41 -17.99 3.03
N ASP A 225 -15.52 -17.73 3.72
CA ASP A 225 -16.24 -18.73 4.53
C ASP A 225 -16.97 -19.78 3.68
N CYS A 226 -17.06 -19.57 2.36
CA CYS A 226 -17.54 -20.55 1.41
C CYS A 226 -16.48 -21.64 1.17
N SER A 227 -16.80 -22.89 1.54
CA SER A 227 -15.88 -24.04 1.56
C SER A 227 -15.03 -24.21 0.31
N ASP A 228 -15.64 -24.05 -0.87
CA ASP A 228 -14.98 -24.27 -2.16
C ASP A 228 -13.97 -23.14 -2.46
N SER A 229 -14.29 -21.92 -2.04
CA SER A 229 -13.42 -20.75 -2.21
C SER A 229 -12.29 -20.71 -1.17
N THR A 230 -12.51 -21.26 0.03
CA THR A 230 -11.52 -21.31 1.10
C THR A 230 -10.27 -22.09 0.67
N ALA A 231 -10.44 -23.36 0.28
CA ALA A 231 -9.32 -24.24 -0.03
C ALA A 231 -8.53 -23.76 -1.26
N VAL A 232 -9.26 -23.34 -2.32
CA VAL A 232 -8.65 -22.83 -3.55
C VAL A 232 -7.86 -21.55 -3.28
N SER A 233 -8.47 -20.56 -2.60
CA SER A 233 -7.79 -19.29 -2.30
C SER A 233 -6.56 -19.46 -1.42
N HIS A 234 -6.63 -20.34 -0.41
CA HIS A 234 -5.49 -20.61 0.49
C HIS A 234 -4.30 -21.18 -0.29
N THR A 235 -4.54 -22.24 -1.05
CA THR A 235 -3.50 -22.90 -1.84
C THR A 235 -2.92 -21.97 -2.90
N ALA A 236 -3.76 -21.19 -3.57
CA ALA A 236 -3.33 -20.28 -4.62
C ALA A 236 -2.50 -19.11 -4.05
N LEU A 237 -2.91 -18.51 -2.93
CA LEU A 237 -2.17 -17.45 -2.22
C LEU A 237 -0.81 -17.93 -1.71
N VAL A 238 -0.73 -19.16 -1.21
CA VAL A 238 0.52 -19.77 -0.74
C VAL A 238 1.46 -20.05 -1.91
N ARG A 239 0.96 -20.62 -3.02
CA ARG A 239 1.76 -20.88 -4.23
C ARG A 239 2.29 -19.60 -4.87
N ASN A 240 1.54 -18.49 -4.84
CA ASN A 240 1.97 -17.20 -5.38
C ASN A 240 3.28 -16.66 -4.73
N GLN A 241 3.66 -17.18 -3.57
CA GLN A 241 4.83 -16.74 -2.80
C GLN A 241 6.11 -17.55 -3.10
N GLN A 242 6.00 -18.70 -3.77
CA GLN A 242 7.07 -19.70 -3.83
C GLN A 242 8.27 -19.32 -4.71
N HIS A 243 8.12 -18.37 -5.62
CA HIS A 243 9.17 -18.04 -6.60
C HIS A 243 10.12 -16.91 -6.18
N ARG A 244 10.03 -16.42 -4.94
CA ARG A 244 10.83 -15.27 -4.50
C ARG A 244 12.11 -15.68 -3.77
N LYS A 245 13.24 -15.22 -4.27
CA LYS A 245 14.54 -15.35 -3.58
C LYS A 245 14.56 -14.41 -2.38
N LEU A 246 14.86 -14.94 -1.20
CA LEU A 246 15.03 -14.14 0.02
C LEU A 246 16.34 -13.35 -0.01
N ALA A 247 16.50 -12.43 0.94
CA ALA A 247 17.69 -11.58 1.01
C ALA A 247 18.94 -12.32 1.50
N HIS A 248 18.80 -13.51 2.09
CA HIS A 248 19.92 -14.29 2.61
C HIS A 248 20.09 -15.61 1.86
N ASN A 249 21.34 -16.03 1.69
CA ASN A 249 21.69 -17.37 1.23
C ASN A 249 21.67 -18.39 2.38
N ALA A 250 21.91 -19.67 2.08
CA ALA A 250 21.92 -20.76 3.07
C ALA A 250 22.99 -20.57 4.18
N PHE A 251 24.05 -19.79 3.91
CA PHE A 251 25.09 -19.43 4.87
C PHE A 251 24.72 -18.20 5.72
N GLY A 252 23.55 -17.60 5.50
CA GLY A 252 23.09 -16.42 6.22
C GLY A 252 23.78 -15.12 5.78
N GLN A 253 24.34 -15.06 4.58
CA GLN A 253 24.93 -13.85 3.99
C GLN A 253 23.90 -13.15 3.11
N LEU A 254 23.94 -11.82 3.08
CA LEU A 254 23.09 -11.01 2.20
C LEU A 254 23.43 -11.28 0.72
N ILE A 255 22.41 -11.51 -0.09
CA ILE A 255 22.53 -11.70 -1.52
C ILE A 255 22.52 -10.33 -2.19
N LYS A 256 23.68 -9.96 -2.75
CA LYS A 256 23.86 -8.73 -3.52
C LYS A 256 23.38 -8.92 -4.96
N GLU A 257 22.82 -7.87 -5.54
CA GLU A 257 22.50 -7.82 -6.97
C GLU A 257 23.78 -7.87 -7.81
N ARG A 258 23.70 -8.59 -8.94
CA ARG A 258 24.85 -8.87 -9.81
C ARG A 258 24.85 -8.07 -11.11
N THR A 259 23.76 -7.39 -11.39
CA THR A 259 23.52 -6.69 -12.66
C THR A 259 23.25 -5.21 -12.40
N HIS A 260 23.67 -4.37 -13.34
CA HIS A 260 23.35 -2.94 -13.31
C HIS A 260 21.83 -2.70 -13.34
N PRO A 261 21.34 -1.60 -12.74
CA PRO A 261 22.12 -0.51 -12.13
C PRO A 261 22.54 -0.76 -10.67
N TYR A 262 22.07 -1.83 -10.03
CA TYR A 262 22.15 -2.01 -8.56
C TYR A 262 23.26 -2.96 -8.08
N VAL A 263 24.31 -3.18 -8.88
CA VAL A 263 25.40 -4.11 -8.54
C VAL A 263 25.93 -3.85 -7.14
N GLY A 264 26.01 -4.90 -6.32
CA GLY A 264 26.54 -4.83 -4.95
C GLY A 264 25.51 -4.45 -3.87
N GLN A 265 24.34 -3.93 -4.25
CA GLN A 265 23.26 -3.57 -3.34
C GLN A 265 22.36 -4.78 -3.03
N VAL A 266 21.52 -4.66 -2.00
CA VAL A 266 20.56 -5.69 -1.57
C VAL A 266 19.14 -5.17 -1.77
N ASP A 267 18.31 -5.96 -2.45
CA ASP A 267 16.89 -5.68 -2.61
C ASP A 267 16.10 -5.98 -1.32
N ILE A 268 15.77 -4.94 -0.56
CA ILE A 268 14.98 -5.04 0.66
C ILE A 268 13.49 -5.15 0.33
N LYS A 269 13.03 -4.43 -0.71
CA LYS A 269 11.61 -4.37 -1.09
C LYS A 269 11.09 -5.75 -1.44
N TYR A 270 11.68 -6.42 -2.43
CA TYR A 270 11.14 -7.68 -2.94
C TYR A 270 11.67 -8.93 -2.25
N ARG A 271 12.78 -8.84 -1.49
CA ARG A 271 13.37 -9.99 -0.79
C ARG A 271 13.13 -10.05 0.72
N ILE A 272 12.63 -8.97 1.33
CA ILE A 272 12.23 -8.92 2.75
C ILE A 272 10.82 -8.36 2.93
N TYR A 273 10.61 -7.08 2.60
CA TYR A 273 9.38 -6.36 2.95
C TYR A 273 8.14 -6.98 2.29
N VAL A 274 8.11 -7.12 0.96
CA VAL A 274 6.96 -7.71 0.26
C VAL A 274 6.74 -9.17 0.66
N PRO A 275 7.76 -10.03 0.83
CA PRO A 275 7.58 -11.36 1.39
C PRO A 275 6.89 -11.38 2.76
N ILE A 276 7.26 -10.52 3.71
CA ILE A 276 6.56 -10.42 5.01
C ILE A 276 5.11 -10.00 4.80
N VAL A 277 4.87 -8.95 4.01
CA VAL A 277 3.53 -8.44 3.70
C VAL A 277 2.64 -9.55 3.13
N GLN A 278 3.13 -10.30 2.13
CA GLN A 278 2.36 -11.38 1.50
C GLN A 278 2.08 -12.52 2.47
N LEU A 279 3.09 -12.93 3.22
CA LEU A 279 2.99 -14.01 4.18
C LEU A 279 1.99 -13.69 5.30
N VAL A 280 2.08 -12.49 5.86
CA VAL A 280 1.14 -11.99 6.89
C VAL A 280 -0.26 -11.83 6.33
N ARG A 281 -0.42 -11.28 5.12
CA ARG A 281 -1.72 -11.15 4.45
C ARG A 281 -2.38 -12.52 4.25
N THR A 282 -1.66 -13.48 3.70
CA THR A 282 -2.17 -14.85 3.49
C THR A 282 -2.49 -15.52 4.81
N THR A 283 -1.68 -15.32 5.84
CA THR A 283 -1.97 -15.89 7.17
C THR A 283 -3.23 -15.27 7.76
N SER A 284 -3.36 -13.95 7.70
CA SER A 284 -4.54 -13.20 8.17
C SER A 284 -5.81 -13.59 7.41
N TRP A 285 -5.70 -13.87 6.11
CA TRP A 285 -6.77 -14.43 5.29
C TRP A 285 -7.21 -15.82 5.79
N ILE A 286 -6.26 -16.71 6.08
CA ILE A 286 -6.52 -18.09 6.52
C ILE A 286 -7.19 -18.15 7.91
N VAL A 287 -6.88 -17.22 8.81
CA VAL A 287 -7.21 -17.33 10.24
C VAL A 287 -8.34 -16.40 10.70
N ASP A 288 -9.03 -15.77 9.74
CA ASP A 288 -10.15 -14.88 9.99
C ASP A 288 -9.81 -13.58 10.73
N ASP A 289 -8.74 -12.90 10.32
CA ASP A 289 -8.41 -11.56 10.82
C ASP A 289 -8.23 -10.51 9.71
N ALA A 290 -8.31 -10.92 8.43
CA ALA A 290 -8.23 -9.99 7.30
C ALA A 290 -9.35 -8.93 7.25
N ALA A 291 -10.33 -9.05 8.16
CA ALA A 291 -11.54 -8.27 8.25
C ALA A 291 -11.42 -6.91 8.97
N HIS A 292 -10.41 -6.73 9.84
CA HIS A 292 -10.32 -5.54 10.70
C HIS A 292 -9.10 -4.67 10.41
N SER A 293 -8.01 -5.28 9.95
CA SER A 293 -6.70 -4.67 9.95
C SER A 293 -6.11 -4.56 8.55
N LEU A 294 -5.77 -3.33 8.16
CA LEU A 294 -5.18 -3.05 6.85
C LEU A 294 -3.66 -3.09 6.89
N SER A 295 -3.04 -2.55 7.94
CA SER A 295 -1.58 -2.56 8.03
C SER A 295 -1.05 -3.97 8.29
N THR A 296 0.17 -4.22 7.83
CA THR A 296 0.85 -5.51 8.08
C THR A 296 1.05 -5.72 9.59
N LYS A 297 1.30 -4.66 10.34
CA LYS A 297 1.49 -4.71 11.79
C LYS A 297 0.21 -5.11 12.53
N GLU A 298 -0.90 -4.45 12.24
CA GLU A 298 -2.20 -4.76 12.85
C GLU A 298 -2.68 -6.18 12.46
N ARG A 299 -2.41 -6.64 11.23
CA ARG A 299 -2.68 -8.05 10.83
C ARG A 299 -1.85 -9.04 11.66
N MET A 300 -0.59 -8.73 11.96
CA MET A 300 0.21 -9.57 12.85
C MET A 300 -0.34 -9.57 14.28
N GLU A 301 -0.82 -8.42 14.77
CA GLU A 301 -1.41 -8.31 16.10
C GLU A 301 -2.65 -9.19 16.24
N GLY A 302 -3.58 -9.14 15.27
CA GLY A 302 -4.78 -9.98 15.31
C GLY A 302 -4.49 -11.47 15.12
N ILE A 303 -3.50 -11.85 14.30
CA ILE A 303 -3.01 -13.25 14.26
C ILE A 303 -2.48 -13.67 15.65
N LEU A 304 -1.68 -12.82 16.30
CA LEU A 304 -1.07 -13.13 17.60
C LEU A 304 -2.06 -13.18 18.77
N SER A 305 -3.19 -12.47 18.67
CA SER A 305 -4.28 -12.55 19.64
C SER A 305 -5.16 -13.79 19.47
N THR A 306 -5.30 -14.29 18.25
CA THR A 306 -6.18 -15.43 17.94
C THR A 306 -5.49 -16.79 18.11
N TRP A 307 -4.21 -16.90 17.75
CA TRP A 307 -3.50 -18.17 17.83
C TRP A 307 -3.10 -18.55 19.26
N SER A 308 -3.22 -19.85 19.58
CA SER A 308 -2.61 -20.45 20.76
C SER A 308 -1.07 -20.41 20.67
N ASP A 309 -0.37 -20.65 21.79
CA ASP A 309 1.09 -20.61 21.82
C ASP A 309 1.72 -21.79 21.07
N SER A 310 1.80 -21.65 19.76
CA SER A 310 2.33 -22.61 18.80
C SER A 310 3.66 -22.14 18.19
N GLU A 311 4.37 -23.04 17.53
CA GLU A 311 5.60 -22.72 16.81
C GLU A 311 5.35 -21.70 15.67
N GLU A 312 4.18 -21.78 15.04
CA GLU A 312 3.71 -20.83 14.05
C GLU A 312 3.53 -19.43 14.64
N ARG A 313 2.87 -19.33 15.80
CA ARG A 313 2.69 -18.06 16.51
C ARG A 313 4.02 -17.43 16.90
N GLN A 314 4.98 -18.23 17.36
CA GLN A 314 6.33 -17.74 17.65
C GLN A 314 7.04 -17.19 16.39
N THR A 315 6.73 -17.73 15.22
CA THR A 315 7.32 -17.24 13.96
C THR A 315 6.74 -15.88 13.57
N ILE A 316 5.41 -15.70 13.69
CA ILE A 316 4.77 -14.38 13.51
C ILE A 316 5.25 -13.38 14.57
N ARG A 317 5.41 -13.79 15.83
CA ARG A 317 5.92 -12.94 16.92
C ARG A 317 7.32 -12.41 16.61
N LYS A 318 8.19 -13.22 16.01
CA LYS A 318 9.51 -12.76 15.56
C LYS A 318 9.43 -11.74 14.43
N LEU A 319 8.55 -11.96 13.45
CA LEU A 319 8.33 -10.97 12.38
C LEU A 319 7.81 -9.65 12.94
N TYR A 320 6.87 -9.70 13.87
CA TYR A 320 6.35 -8.54 14.59
C TYR A 320 7.47 -7.78 15.31
N ALA A 321 8.32 -8.49 16.06
CA ALA A 321 9.41 -7.88 16.83
C ALA A 321 10.44 -7.14 15.96
N TYR A 322 10.70 -7.61 14.74
CA TYR A 322 11.65 -6.98 13.81
C TYR A 322 10.99 -6.11 12.73
N TRP A 323 9.67 -5.91 12.79
CA TRP A 323 8.95 -5.21 11.73
C TRP A 323 9.38 -3.74 11.62
N ASP A 324 9.52 -3.06 12.75
CA ASP A 324 9.94 -1.66 12.77
C ASP A 324 11.40 -1.53 12.25
N ASP A 325 12.29 -2.48 12.54
CA ASP A 325 13.63 -2.51 11.94
C ASP A 325 13.59 -2.66 10.42
N VAL A 326 12.71 -3.53 9.90
CA VAL A 326 12.51 -3.70 8.45
C VAL A 326 11.98 -2.42 7.82
N LEU A 327 11.02 -1.74 8.46
CA LEU A 327 10.53 -0.44 7.99
C LEU A 327 11.63 0.63 8.01
N ALA A 328 12.48 0.64 9.04
CA ALA A 328 13.58 1.61 9.14
C ALA A 328 14.61 1.39 8.02
N ILE A 329 14.97 0.14 7.76
CA ILE A 329 15.88 -0.23 6.67
C ILE A 329 15.24 0.08 5.31
N ARG A 330 13.93 -0.15 5.15
CA ARG A 330 13.20 0.21 3.93
C ARG A 330 13.16 1.71 3.69
N TRP A 331 13.07 2.51 4.76
CA TRP A 331 13.18 3.97 4.70
C TRP A 331 14.58 4.44 4.28
N MET A 332 15.63 3.71 4.63
CA MET A 332 16.99 4.03 4.21
C MET A 332 17.31 3.62 2.76
N CYS A 333 16.43 2.87 2.09
CA CYS A 333 16.68 2.42 0.73
C CYS A 333 16.79 3.60 -0.25
N GLY A 334 17.63 3.45 -1.25
CA GLY A 334 17.93 4.50 -2.22
C GLY A 334 16.72 4.92 -3.05
N THR A 335 16.77 6.15 -3.54
CA THR A 335 15.82 6.69 -4.50
C THR A 335 16.48 6.97 -5.84
N GLU A 336 15.68 7.01 -6.89
CA GLU A 336 16.11 7.40 -8.23
C GLU A 336 15.12 8.40 -8.83
N VAL A 337 15.61 9.28 -9.70
CA VAL A 337 14.77 10.24 -10.42
C VAL A 337 14.64 9.77 -11.86
N GLN A 338 13.41 9.51 -12.30
CA GLN A 338 13.08 9.17 -13.67
C GLN A 338 11.98 10.13 -14.16
N ASP A 339 12.20 10.78 -15.30
CA ASP A 339 11.27 11.75 -15.89
C ASP A 339 10.82 12.86 -14.90
N GLY A 340 11.75 13.30 -14.04
CA GLY A 340 11.48 14.32 -13.02
C GLY A 340 10.67 13.83 -11.81
N MET A 341 10.40 12.53 -11.71
CA MET A 341 9.69 11.90 -10.59
C MET A 341 10.65 11.04 -9.75
N CYS A 342 10.60 11.22 -8.43
CA CYS A 342 11.42 10.46 -7.49
C CYS A 342 10.74 9.15 -7.09
N ASN A 343 11.46 8.05 -7.25
CA ASN A 343 11.03 6.67 -7.03
C ASN A 343 11.93 5.97 -6.02
N GLY A 344 11.35 5.09 -5.20
CA GLY A 344 12.14 4.20 -4.36
C GLY A 344 12.68 3.01 -5.14
N THR A 345 13.99 2.83 -5.13
CA THR A 345 14.66 1.66 -5.72
C THR A 345 14.34 0.39 -4.93
N GLY A 346 14.13 0.53 -3.61
CA GLY A 346 14.01 -0.61 -2.69
C GLY A 346 15.35 -1.32 -2.40
N MET A 347 16.44 -0.75 -2.88
CA MET A 347 17.80 -1.26 -2.76
C MET A 347 18.55 -0.53 -1.66
N ILE A 348 19.45 -1.24 -0.97
CA ILE A 348 20.36 -0.65 0.02
C ILE A 348 21.77 -1.18 -0.15
N ASP A 349 22.76 -0.30 0.06
CA ASP A 349 24.13 -0.74 0.23
C ASP A 349 24.28 -1.43 1.60
N PRO A 350 24.67 -2.71 1.68
CA PRO A 350 24.82 -3.41 2.95
C PRO A 350 25.87 -2.80 3.89
N GLU A 351 26.77 -1.93 3.41
CA GLU A 351 27.71 -1.19 4.26
C GLU A 351 27.03 -0.09 5.09
N GLN A 352 25.85 0.39 4.67
CA GLN A 352 25.05 1.34 5.43
C GLN A 352 24.30 0.71 6.61
N LEU A 353 24.30 -0.63 6.70
CA LEU A 353 23.59 -1.37 7.73
C LEU A 353 24.47 -1.62 8.95
N HIS A 354 23.97 -1.29 10.14
CA HIS A 354 24.56 -1.71 11.40
C HIS A 354 24.33 -3.20 11.67
N GLU A 355 25.12 -3.80 12.56
CA GLU A 355 25.05 -5.25 12.86
C GLU A 355 23.67 -5.69 13.39
N LEU A 356 23.00 -4.85 14.18
CA LEU A 356 21.64 -5.15 14.66
C LEU A 356 20.61 -5.14 13.51
N GLN A 357 20.75 -4.25 12.54
CA GLN A 357 19.91 -4.22 11.34
C GLN A 357 20.14 -5.45 10.47
N LYS A 358 21.41 -5.83 10.25
CA LYS A 358 21.75 -7.08 9.54
C LYS A 358 21.17 -8.31 10.26
N LEU A 359 21.23 -8.34 11.59
CA LEU A 359 20.62 -9.39 12.40
C LEU A 359 19.09 -9.42 12.21
N ALA A 360 18.42 -8.27 12.25
CA ALA A 360 16.97 -8.17 12.04
C ALA A 360 16.57 -8.72 10.65
N LEU A 361 17.27 -8.32 9.57
CA LEU A 361 17.02 -8.86 8.23
C LEU A 361 17.22 -10.38 8.16
N ARG A 362 18.27 -10.89 8.82
CA ARG A 362 18.57 -12.33 8.87
C ARG A 362 17.47 -13.10 9.60
N ARG A 363 17.04 -12.61 10.77
CA ARG A 363 15.97 -13.22 11.57
C ARG A 363 14.64 -13.18 10.83
N SER A 364 14.32 -12.07 10.18
CA SER A 364 13.13 -11.95 9.33
C SER A 364 13.17 -12.93 8.16
N SER A 365 14.30 -13.08 7.46
CA SER A 365 14.46 -14.06 6.37
C SER A 365 14.21 -15.49 6.83
N GLN A 366 14.79 -15.87 7.98
CA GLN A 366 14.59 -17.20 8.57
C GLN A 366 13.12 -17.45 8.93
N SER A 367 12.44 -16.45 9.50
CA SER A 367 11.01 -16.54 9.82
C SER A 367 10.14 -16.67 8.57
N ILE A 368 10.44 -15.91 7.50
CA ILE A 368 9.75 -16.01 6.21
C ILE A 368 9.91 -17.41 5.62
N GLU A 369 11.14 -17.91 5.55
CA GLU A 369 11.41 -19.25 5.00
C GLU A 369 10.71 -20.36 5.80
N LYS A 370 10.83 -20.30 7.14
CA LYS A 370 10.21 -21.27 8.03
C LYS A 370 8.69 -21.30 7.84
N TRP A 371 8.06 -20.13 7.87
CA TRP A 371 6.61 -20.05 7.81
C TRP A 371 6.06 -20.37 6.41
N SER A 372 6.76 -19.96 5.35
CA SER A 372 6.43 -20.36 3.98
C SER A 372 6.46 -21.89 3.80
N LYS A 373 7.46 -22.59 4.34
CA LYS A 373 7.51 -24.07 4.33
C LYS A 373 6.35 -24.71 5.08
N VAL A 374 5.89 -24.12 6.19
CA VAL A 374 4.74 -24.64 6.92
C VAL A 374 3.46 -24.45 6.12
N LEU A 375 3.23 -23.25 5.55
CA LEU A 375 2.08 -22.98 4.69
C LEU A 375 2.02 -23.92 3.49
N ASN A 376 3.14 -24.13 2.79
CA ASN A 376 3.22 -25.06 1.65
C ASN A 376 2.79 -26.47 2.05
N ARG A 377 3.33 -27.00 3.17
CA ARG A 377 2.96 -28.34 3.65
C ARG A 377 1.50 -28.47 4.06
N ARG A 378 0.87 -27.38 4.53
CA ARG A 378 -0.57 -27.38 4.85
C ARG A 378 -1.41 -27.49 3.57
N CYS A 379 -1.01 -26.77 2.51
CA CYS A 379 -1.68 -26.84 1.20
C CYS A 379 -1.44 -28.15 0.43
N GLU A 380 -0.40 -28.92 0.75
CA GLU A 380 -0.16 -30.25 0.15
C GLU A 380 -0.97 -31.36 0.84
N ARG A 381 -1.47 -31.13 2.06
CA ARG A 381 -2.16 -32.13 2.89
C ARG A 381 -3.67 -31.99 2.91
N GLY A 382 -4.19 -30.81 2.56
CA GLY A 382 -5.62 -30.55 2.36
C GLY A 382 -5.91 -30.46 0.88
#